data_AF-A0A2G1Y8Q1-F1
#
_entry.id   AF-A0A2G1Y8Q1-F1
#
_cell.length_a   1.000
_cell.length_b   1.000
_cell.length_c   1.000
_cell.angle_alpha   90.00
_cell.angle_beta   90.00
_cell.angle_gamma   90.00
#
_symmetry.space_group_name_H-M   'P 1'
#
loop_
_entity.id
_entity.type
_entity.pdbx_description
1 polymer ?
#
loop_
_entity_poly.entity_id
_entity_poly.type
_entity_poly.pdbx_seq_one_letter_code
_entity_poly.pdbx_strand_id
1 'polypeptide(L)'
;MKLIIIAGNEPFTQGTVTWQSACERAKQGGVIIDTIHCGDTDVGIRTGWKEAADCAGGIYMTINQDEKYVHVPSPWDDTLIDLNKKLNDTYFGYGASGAHLKERQAVQDSNAASMNKGAQISRLRAKSQPGYSNESWDIIDAYKKDQSSVLSLSDEEMPEKLKGKTAGERKTFIETKQVERSDIQKQITELGQKQKNYVAEKRKEMSETKTLDNIMVTAVRKQASETGFKYQEPEELEEPEEPKP
;
A
#
# COMPACT_ATOMS: atom_id res chain seq x y z
N MET A 1 2.88 -6.53 37.54
CA MET A 1 3.51 -5.38 36.88
C MET A 1 2.40 -4.41 36.50
N LYS A 2 2.57 -3.12 36.73
CA LYS A 2 1.67 -2.08 36.19
C LYS A 2 2.47 -1.28 35.18
N LEU A 3 2.01 -1.24 33.94
CA LEU A 3 2.71 -0.59 32.83
C LEU A 3 1.72 0.32 32.11
N ILE A 4 2.17 1.53 31.79
CA ILE A 4 1.51 2.45 30.87
C ILE A 4 2.46 2.67 29.70
N ILE A 5 1.95 2.54 28.49
CA ILE A 5 2.68 2.89 27.27
C ILE A 5 2.02 4.12 26.66
N ILE A 6 2.80 5.19 26.44
CA ILE A 6 2.33 6.44 25.86
C ILE A 6 2.99 6.60 24.49
N ALA A 7 2.20 6.84 23.44
CA ALA A 7 2.69 7.01 22.08
C ALA A 7 2.19 8.33 21.46
N GLY A 8 3.02 9.01 20.68
CA GLY A 8 2.69 10.29 20.05
C GLY A 8 3.88 10.98 19.40
N ASN A 9 3.61 12.04 18.65
CA ASN A 9 4.58 12.77 17.81
C ASN A 9 4.76 14.24 18.22
N GLU A 10 4.13 14.65 19.31
CA GLU A 10 4.09 16.04 19.79
C GLU A 10 4.89 16.19 21.09
N PRO A 11 5.24 17.40 21.54
CA PRO A 11 5.99 17.55 22.80
C PRO A 11 5.26 16.96 24.00
N PHE A 12 6.01 16.37 24.94
CA PHE A 12 5.47 15.68 26.12
C PHE A 12 4.95 16.65 27.20
N THR A 13 4.52 17.85 26.80
CA THR A 13 4.15 18.99 27.66
C THR A 13 2.73 19.52 27.38
N GLN A 14 1.91 18.79 26.63
CA GLN A 14 0.56 19.23 26.24
C GLN A 14 -0.47 19.27 27.38
N GLY A 15 -0.21 18.56 28.47
CA GLY A 15 -1.14 18.47 29.60
C GLY A 15 -1.16 19.74 30.46
N THR A 16 -2.31 20.03 31.06
CA THR A 16 -2.44 21.05 32.11
C THR A 16 -1.74 20.66 33.42
N VAL A 17 -1.38 19.37 33.56
CA VAL A 17 -0.57 18.82 34.65
C VAL A 17 0.85 18.58 34.12
N THR A 18 1.87 19.03 34.85
CA THR A 18 3.26 18.80 34.47
C THR A 18 3.58 17.31 34.48
N TRP A 19 4.21 16.81 33.42
CA TRP A 19 4.51 15.39 33.27
C TRP A 19 5.42 14.86 34.39
N GLN A 20 6.30 15.71 34.95
CA GLN A 20 7.14 15.37 36.09
C GLN A 20 6.29 15.01 37.31
N SER A 21 5.28 15.84 37.65
CA SER A 21 4.41 15.58 38.79
C SER A 21 3.49 14.37 38.59
N ALA A 22 3.08 14.11 37.34
CA ALA A 22 2.29 12.93 36.99
C ALA A 22 3.13 11.65 37.08
N CYS A 23 4.36 11.70 36.57
CA CYS A 23 5.31 10.60 36.63
C CYS A 23 5.67 10.22 38.07
N GLU A 24 5.94 11.20 38.94
CA GLU A 24 6.33 10.93 40.32
C GLU A 24 5.21 10.22 41.10
N ARG A 25 3.95 10.58 40.83
CA ARG A 25 2.77 9.86 41.33
C ARG A 25 2.66 8.44 40.78
N ALA A 26 2.89 8.25 39.48
CA ALA A 26 2.89 6.93 38.86
C ALA A 26 3.96 6.01 39.46
N LYS A 27 5.18 6.54 39.64
CA LYS A 27 6.30 5.86 40.28
C LYS A 27 5.98 5.43 41.71
N GLN A 28 5.41 6.31 42.53
CA GLN A 28 4.96 5.98 43.89
C GLN A 28 3.88 4.87 43.90
N GLY A 29 3.03 4.83 42.87
CA GLY A 29 2.01 3.79 42.68
C GLY A 29 2.54 2.45 42.12
N GLY A 30 3.85 2.35 41.87
CA GLY A 30 4.51 1.19 41.27
C GLY A 30 4.15 1.00 39.79
N VAL A 31 3.88 2.09 39.07
CA VAL A 31 3.56 2.10 37.63
C VAL A 31 4.80 2.48 36.83
N ILE A 32 5.16 1.62 35.87
CA ILE A 32 6.20 1.86 34.88
C ILE A 32 5.58 2.65 33.71
N ILE A 33 6.31 3.63 33.18
CA ILE A 33 5.88 4.42 32.01
C ILE A 33 6.88 4.20 30.88
N ASP A 34 6.44 3.50 29.84
CA ASP A 34 7.16 3.44 28.58
C ASP A 34 6.63 4.51 27.63
N THR A 35 7.52 5.08 26.82
CA THR A 35 7.16 6.13 25.86
C THR A 35 7.62 5.78 24.46
N ILE A 36 6.80 6.14 23.47
CA ILE A 36 7.03 5.87 22.06
C ILE A 36 6.87 7.15 21.27
N HIS A 37 7.99 7.73 20.85
CA HIS A 37 7.94 8.89 19.98
C HIS A 37 7.76 8.46 18.52
N CYS A 38 6.71 8.97 17.89
CA CYS A 38 6.36 8.74 16.50
C CYS A 38 7.06 9.78 15.60
N GLY A 39 8.34 9.56 15.33
CA GLY A 39 9.18 10.47 14.55
C GLY A 39 10.66 10.25 14.82
N ASP A 40 11.48 11.25 14.47
CA ASP A 40 12.93 11.22 14.68
C ASP A 40 13.30 11.04 16.17
N THR A 41 14.33 10.24 16.43
CA THR A 41 14.79 9.90 17.78
C THR A 41 15.27 11.13 18.55
N ASP A 42 16.04 12.02 17.92
CA ASP A 42 16.57 13.19 18.60
C ASP A 42 15.47 14.21 18.90
N VAL A 43 14.43 14.26 18.07
CA VAL A 43 13.24 15.07 18.34
C VAL A 43 12.56 14.58 19.61
N GLY A 44 12.28 13.28 19.74
CA GLY A 44 11.62 12.74 20.94
C GLY A 44 12.46 12.92 22.22
N ILE A 45 13.79 12.82 22.12
CA ILE A 45 14.69 13.14 23.24
C ILE A 45 14.52 14.61 23.66
N ARG A 46 14.62 15.56 22.72
CA ARG A 46 14.55 17.00 23.01
C ARG A 46 13.16 17.47 23.45
N THR A 47 12.09 16.73 23.10
CA THR A 47 10.71 17.10 23.42
C THR A 47 10.15 16.37 24.65
N GLY A 48 11.02 15.74 25.44
CA GLY A 48 10.71 15.21 26.77
C GLY A 48 10.21 13.77 26.81
N TRP A 49 10.16 13.05 25.67
CA TRP A 49 9.68 11.66 25.64
C TRP A 49 10.63 10.71 26.37
N LYS A 50 11.95 10.87 26.16
CA LYS A 50 12.94 10.03 26.84
C LYS A 50 12.91 10.27 28.36
N GLU A 51 12.89 11.53 28.76
CA GLU A 51 12.92 11.93 30.17
C GLU A 51 11.66 11.44 30.92
N ALA A 52 10.50 11.45 30.25
CA ALA A 52 9.26 10.91 30.80
C ALA A 52 9.31 9.39 31.02
N ALA A 53 9.93 8.62 30.12
CA ALA A 53 10.14 7.18 30.32
C ALA A 53 11.11 6.90 31.47
N ASP A 54 12.27 7.58 31.48
CA ASP A 54 13.31 7.41 32.49
C ASP A 54 12.77 7.69 33.91
N CYS A 55 11.88 8.67 34.04
CA CYS A 55 11.35 9.13 35.32
C CYS A 55 10.63 8.03 36.12
N ALA A 56 9.88 7.14 35.45
CA ALA A 56 9.19 6.00 36.05
C ALA A 56 9.91 4.66 35.82
N GLY A 57 11.17 4.70 35.37
CA GLY A 57 11.99 3.50 35.11
C GLY A 57 11.51 2.67 33.92
N GLY A 58 10.79 3.28 32.97
CA GLY A 58 10.40 2.63 31.74
C GLY A 58 11.39 2.83 30.60
N ILE A 59 10.97 2.46 29.40
CA ILE A 59 11.80 2.41 28.21
C ILE A 59 11.32 3.47 27.21
N TYR A 60 12.28 4.21 26.66
CA TYR A 60 12.05 5.11 25.53
C TYR A 60 12.25 4.37 24.21
N MET A 61 11.25 4.44 23.34
CA MET A 61 11.24 3.86 22.01
C MET A 61 10.89 4.91 20.96
N THR A 62 11.28 4.65 19.71
CA THR A 62 10.96 5.51 18.57
C THR A 62 10.45 4.68 17.41
N ILE A 63 9.42 5.15 16.74
CA ILE A 63 8.97 4.60 15.47
C ILE A 63 9.14 5.67 14.42
N ASN A 64 9.81 5.31 13.34
CA ASN A 64 9.77 6.12 12.14
C ASN A 64 8.44 5.88 11.40
N GLN A 65 7.41 6.68 11.70
CA GLN A 65 6.15 6.64 10.94
C GLN A 65 6.34 7.13 9.49
N ASP A 66 7.41 7.90 9.24
CA ASP A 66 7.87 8.32 7.92
C ASP A 66 8.83 7.29 7.28
N GLU A 67 8.85 6.03 7.74
CA GLU A 67 9.45 4.96 6.97
C GLU A 67 8.64 4.83 5.68
N LYS A 68 9.05 5.67 4.71
CA LYS A 68 8.45 5.83 3.38
C LYS A 68 8.14 4.45 2.88
N TYR A 69 7.01 4.28 2.21
CA TYR A 69 6.68 3.07 1.46
C TYR A 69 7.90 2.59 0.65
N VAL A 70 8.78 1.80 1.27
CA VAL A 70 10.02 1.38 0.65
C VAL A 70 9.56 0.32 -0.31
N HIS A 71 9.72 0.62 -1.59
CA HIS A 71 9.48 -0.35 -2.62
C HIS A 71 10.43 -1.52 -2.35
N VAL A 72 9.84 -2.65 -1.93
CA VAL A 72 10.56 -3.91 -1.78
C VAL A 72 10.72 -4.49 -3.20
N PRO A 73 11.95 -4.56 -3.73
CA PRO A 73 12.16 -5.05 -5.09
C PRO A 73 11.70 -6.49 -5.22
N SER A 74 11.05 -6.81 -6.33
CA SER A 74 10.56 -8.14 -6.65
C SER A 74 11.05 -8.58 -8.03
N PRO A 75 11.31 -9.88 -8.24
CA PRO A 75 11.75 -10.39 -9.54
C PRO A 75 10.81 -10.12 -10.73
N TRP A 76 9.55 -9.74 -10.46
CA TRP A 76 8.55 -9.47 -11.50
C TRP A 76 8.32 -7.99 -11.79
N ASP A 77 9.00 -7.08 -11.09
CA ASP A 77 8.72 -5.65 -11.21
C ASP A 77 8.95 -5.12 -12.63
N ASP A 78 10.08 -5.46 -13.24
CA ASP A 78 10.40 -5.02 -14.61
C ASP A 78 9.43 -5.60 -15.64
N THR A 79 9.06 -6.88 -15.50
CA THR A 79 8.05 -7.51 -16.36
C THR A 79 6.68 -6.85 -16.23
N LEU A 80 6.27 -6.49 -15.01
CA LEU A 80 5.02 -5.74 -14.76
C LEU A 80 5.08 -4.36 -15.41
N ILE A 81 6.21 -3.65 -15.29
CA ILE A 81 6.41 -2.34 -15.91
C ILE A 81 6.33 -2.43 -17.45
N ASP A 82 6.90 -3.47 -18.05
CA ASP A 82 6.79 -3.70 -19.49
C ASP A 82 5.38 -4.08 -19.93
N LEU A 83 4.65 -4.84 -19.12
CA LEU A 83 3.22 -5.10 -19.34
C LEU A 83 2.39 -3.81 -19.27
N ASN A 84 2.75 -2.83 -18.42
CA ASN A 84 2.08 -1.53 -18.40
C ASN A 84 2.25 -0.78 -19.74
N LYS A 85 3.43 -0.84 -20.35
CA LYS A 85 3.68 -0.23 -21.68
C LYS A 85 2.79 -0.89 -22.73
N LYS A 86 2.78 -2.22 -22.78
CA LYS A 86 1.91 -2.98 -23.69
C LYS A 86 0.43 -2.69 -23.45
N LEU A 87 0.00 -2.62 -22.20
CA LEU A 87 -1.38 -2.26 -21.84
C LEU A 87 -1.73 -0.86 -22.38
N ASN A 88 -0.82 0.11 -22.25
CA ASN A 88 -1.00 1.46 -22.79
C ASN A 88 -1.18 1.50 -24.31
N ASP A 89 -0.48 0.62 -25.03
CA ASP A 89 -0.59 0.52 -26.48
C ASP A 89 -1.94 -0.04 -26.97
N THR A 90 -2.74 -0.59 -26.05
CA THR A 90 -4.09 -1.04 -26.37
C THR A 90 -5.15 0.05 -26.27
N TYR A 91 -4.87 1.24 -25.71
CA TYR A 91 -5.87 2.32 -25.59
C TYR A 91 -5.89 3.23 -26.82
N PHE A 92 -7.09 3.47 -27.34
CA PHE A 92 -7.32 4.26 -28.54
C PHE A 92 -8.42 5.29 -28.28
N GLY A 93 -7.99 6.54 -28.15
CA GLY A 93 -8.87 7.69 -27.94
C GLY A 93 -9.84 7.89 -29.10
N TYR A 94 -11.14 8.01 -28.84
CA TYR A 94 -12.17 8.38 -29.83
C TYR A 94 -12.94 9.64 -29.40
N GLY A 95 -13.61 10.28 -30.36
CA GLY A 95 -14.38 11.49 -30.15
C GLY A 95 -13.55 12.69 -29.71
N ALA A 96 -14.24 13.78 -29.34
CA ALA A 96 -13.60 15.06 -29.03
C ALA A 96 -12.62 15.00 -27.83
N SER A 97 -12.89 14.15 -26.85
CA SER A 97 -12.09 14.05 -25.61
C SER A 97 -11.04 12.95 -25.63
N GLY A 98 -11.05 12.07 -26.65
CA GLY A 98 -10.24 10.85 -26.70
C GLY A 98 -8.74 11.11 -26.58
N ALA A 99 -8.23 12.08 -27.34
CA ALA A 99 -6.80 12.43 -27.33
C ALA A 99 -6.37 13.00 -25.96
N HIS A 100 -7.15 13.92 -25.41
CA HIS A 100 -6.86 14.55 -24.11
C HIS A 100 -6.87 13.54 -22.96
N LEU A 101 -7.84 12.63 -22.93
CA LEU A 101 -7.96 11.64 -21.84
C LEU A 101 -6.90 10.54 -21.95
N LYS A 102 -6.50 10.17 -23.17
CA LYS A 102 -5.35 9.30 -23.39
C LYS A 102 -4.05 9.93 -22.87
N GLU A 103 -3.84 11.21 -23.17
CA GLU A 103 -2.68 11.96 -22.65
C GLU A 103 -2.72 12.05 -21.12
N ARG A 104 -3.88 12.35 -20.54
CA ARG A 104 -4.06 12.36 -19.09
C ARG A 104 -3.65 11.02 -18.46
N GLN A 105 -4.01 9.88 -19.08
CA GLN A 105 -3.56 8.57 -18.60
C GLN A 105 -2.04 8.43 -18.65
N ALA A 106 -1.37 8.88 -19.72
CA ALA A 106 0.08 8.85 -19.85
C ALA A 106 0.77 9.73 -18.78
N VAL A 107 0.22 10.91 -18.49
CA VAL A 107 0.70 11.79 -17.41
C VAL A 107 0.58 11.10 -16.05
N GLN A 108 -0.52 10.41 -15.76
CA GLN A 108 -0.66 9.68 -14.49
C GLN A 108 0.35 8.53 -14.37
N ASP A 109 0.63 7.84 -15.47
CA ASP A 109 1.63 6.77 -15.49
C ASP A 109 3.05 7.34 -15.30
N SER A 110 3.35 8.51 -15.87
CA SER A 110 4.62 9.22 -15.65
C SER A 110 4.78 9.70 -14.21
N ASN A 111 3.72 10.27 -13.62
CA ASN A 111 3.71 10.68 -12.22
C ASN A 111 4.02 9.48 -11.31
N ALA A 112 3.34 8.35 -11.52
CA ALA A 112 3.60 7.13 -10.75
C ALA A 112 5.05 6.63 -10.93
N ALA A 113 5.58 6.66 -12.16
CA ALA A 113 6.96 6.27 -12.44
C ALA A 113 8.00 7.20 -11.78
N SER A 114 7.71 8.50 -11.68
CA SER A 114 8.59 9.48 -11.02
C SER A 114 8.70 9.28 -9.51
N MET A 115 7.71 8.64 -8.89
CA MET A 115 7.70 8.37 -7.45
C MET A 115 8.59 7.18 -7.08
N ASN A 116 8.32 6.01 -7.69
CA ASN A 116 9.11 4.78 -7.59
C ASN A 116 8.42 3.63 -8.36
N LYS A 117 9.13 2.51 -8.56
CA LYS A 117 8.58 1.30 -9.19
C LYS A 117 7.33 0.75 -8.48
N GLY A 118 7.26 0.84 -7.14
CA GLY A 118 6.10 0.40 -6.37
C GLY A 118 4.82 1.19 -6.71
N ALA A 119 4.94 2.52 -6.84
CA ALA A 119 3.85 3.38 -7.27
C ALA A 119 3.41 3.06 -8.71
N GLN A 120 4.37 2.82 -9.61
CA GLN A 120 4.09 2.39 -10.99
C GLN A 120 3.32 1.06 -11.05
N ILE A 121 3.72 0.06 -10.25
CA ILE A 121 3.04 -1.24 -10.17
C ILE A 121 1.65 -1.10 -9.54
N SER A 122 1.48 -0.23 -8.54
CA SER A 122 0.17 0.04 -7.94
C SER A 122 -0.80 0.66 -8.96
N ARG A 123 -0.32 1.65 -9.72
CA ARG A 123 -1.08 2.26 -10.82
C ARG A 123 -1.45 1.23 -11.90
N LEU A 124 -0.52 0.38 -12.31
CA LEU A 124 -0.76 -0.72 -13.24
C LEU A 124 -1.88 -1.64 -12.74
N ARG A 125 -1.82 -2.09 -11.48
CA ARG A 125 -2.85 -2.96 -10.90
C ARG A 125 -4.23 -2.33 -10.96
N ALA A 126 -4.33 -1.04 -10.64
CA ALA A 126 -5.59 -0.30 -10.71
C ALA A 126 -6.16 -0.30 -12.14
N LYS A 127 -5.32 -0.10 -13.17
CA LYS A 127 -5.73 -0.11 -14.59
C LYS A 127 -6.18 -1.49 -15.07
N SER A 128 -5.67 -2.55 -14.47
CA SER A 128 -5.99 -3.92 -14.85
C SER A 128 -7.22 -4.47 -14.15
N GLN A 129 -7.82 -3.73 -13.21
CA GLN A 129 -9.06 -4.18 -12.55
C GLN A 129 -10.27 -4.04 -13.48
N PRO A 130 -11.25 -4.95 -13.38
CA PRO A 130 -12.50 -4.87 -14.14
C PRO A 130 -13.26 -3.54 -13.97
N GLY A 131 -13.12 -2.88 -12.82
CA GLY A 131 -13.78 -1.60 -12.51
C GLY A 131 -13.14 -0.38 -13.18
N TYR A 132 -11.99 -0.52 -13.83
CA TYR A 132 -11.33 0.57 -14.56
C TYR A 132 -11.92 0.68 -15.96
N SER A 133 -13.02 1.41 -16.10
CA SER A 133 -13.71 1.62 -17.38
C SER A 133 -13.34 2.96 -18.02
N ASN A 134 -13.01 2.93 -19.31
CA ASN A 134 -12.68 4.09 -20.13
C ASN A 134 -13.65 4.28 -21.31
N GLU A 135 -14.85 3.71 -21.22
CA GLU A 135 -15.87 3.70 -22.28
C GLU A 135 -16.16 5.09 -22.88
N SER A 136 -16.00 6.17 -22.11
CA SER A 136 -16.26 7.54 -22.57
C SER A 136 -15.21 8.10 -23.52
N TRP A 137 -14.04 7.44 -23.65
CA TRP A 137 -12.93 7.98 -24.42
C TRP A 137 -12.06 6.93 -25.11
N ASP A 138 -12.08 5.68 -24.69
CA ASP A 138 -11.36 4.57 -25.32
C ASP A 138 -12.31 3.70 -26.15
N ILE A 139 -12.02 3.57 -27.45
CA ILE A 139 -12.92 2.89 -28.39
C ILE A 139 -13.06 1.38 -28.08
N ILE A 140 -12.04 0.78 -27.47
CA ILE A 140 -12.01 -0.65 -27.16
C ILE A 140 -12.96 -0.97 -25.98
N ASP A 141 -12.93 -0.13 -24.94
CA ASP A 141 -13.88 -0.21 -23.83
C ASP A 141 -15.30 0.19 -24.28
N ALA A 142 -15.42 1.23 -25.11
CA ALA A 142 -16.71 1.64 -25.68
C ALA A 142 -17.38 0.51 -26.49
N TYR A 143 -16.59 -0.21 -27.31
CA TYR A 143 -17.10 -1.31 -28.13
C TYR A 143 -17.57 -2.49 -27.27
N LYS A 144 -16.92 -2.74 -26.13
CA LYS A 144 -17.36 -3.78 -25.17
C LYS A 144 -18.76 -3.49 -24.63
N LYS A 145 -19.12 -2.21 -24.49
CA LYS A 145 -20.44 -1.77 -24.02
C LYS A 145 -21.48 -1.73 -25.12
N ASP A 146 -21.16 -1.09 -26.24
CA ASP A 146 -22.08 -0.95 -27.37
C ASP A 146 -21.32 -1.00 -28.70
N GLN A 147 -21.29 -2.19 -29.29
CA GLN A 147 -20.63 -2.43 -30.58
C GLN A 147 -21.27 -1.62 -31.71
N SER A 148 -22.60 -1.49 -31.69
CA SER A 148 -23.35 -0.87 -32.77
C SER A 148 -23.10 0.64 -32.84
N SER A 149 -23.12 1.30 -31.69
CA SER A 149 -22.80 2.72 -31.55
C SER A 149 -21.38 3.01 -32.03
N VAL A 150 -20.39 2.23 -31.58
CA VAL A 150 -18.99 2.41 -31.96
C VAL A 150 -18.75 2.23 -33.46
N LEU A 151 -19.36 1.22 -34.09
CA LEU A 151 -19.19 0.99 -35.52
C LEU A 151 -19.90 2.05 -36.39
N SER A 152 -20.87 2.78 -35.82
CA SER A 152 -21.61 3.86 -36.48
C SER A 152 -20.96 5.24 -36.37
N LEU A 153 -19.89 5.39 -35.58
CA LEU A 153 -19.17 6.65 -35.43
C LEU A 153 -18.65 7.17 -36.77
N SER A 154 -18.68 8.49 -36.91
CA SER A 154 -18.12 9.21 -38.06
C SER A 154 -16.61 8.97 -38.17
N ASP A 155 -16.04 9.21 -39.35
CA ASP A 155 -14.59 9.04 -39.55
C ASP A 155 -13.79 10.08 -38.75
N GLU A 156 -14.36 11.26 -38.51
CA GLU A 156 -13.75 12.33 -37.73
C GLU A 156 -13.60 11.97 -36.25
N GLU A 157 -14.55 11.20 -35.70
CA GLU A 157 -14.55 10.73 -34.32
C GLU A 157 -13.67 9.50 -34.12
N MET A 158 -13.24 8.83 -35.18
CA MET A 158 -12.42 7.64 -35.10
C MET A 158 -11.00 7.98 -34.65
N PRO A 159 -10.36 7.09 -33.86
CA PRO A 159 -8.94 7.17 -33.61
C PRO A 159 -8.17 7.18 -34.92
N GLU A 160 -7.03 7.87 -34.97
CA GLU A 160 -6.24 8.06 -36.20
C GLU A 160 -5.93 6.75 -36.94
N LYS A 161 -5.67 5.65 -36.21
CA LYS A 161 -5.40 4.33 -36.81
C LYS A 161 -6.61 3.69 -37.52
N LEU A 162 -7.81 4.21 -37.30
CA LEU A 162 -9.08 3.67 -37.79
C LEU A 162 -9.78 4.58 -38.81
N LYS A 163 -9.26 5.80 -39.02
CA LYS A 163 -9.76 6.70 -40.06
C LYS A 163 -9.58 6.10 -41.46
N GLY A 164 -10.56 6.31 -42.33
CA GLY A 164 -10.62 5.75 -43.67
C GLY A 164 -10.83 4.24 -43.75
N LYS A 165 -10.95 3.53 -42.62
CA LYS A 165 -11.23 2.09 -42.59
C LYS A 165 -12.72 1.80 -42.71
N THR A 166 -13.05 0.69 -43.37
CA THR A 166 -14.41 0.18 -43.43
C THR A 166 -14.89 -0.33 -42.07
N ALA A 167 -16.20 -0.46 -41.88
CA ALA A 167 -16.78 -1.01 -40.64
C ALA A 167 -16.24 -2.42 -40.31
N GLY A 168 -16.03 -3.27 -41.33
CA GLY A 168 -15.43 -4.60 -41.15
C GLY A 168 -13.98 -4.53 -40.63
N GLU A 169 -13.15 -3.66 -41.22
CA GLU A 169 -11.77 -3.49 -40.77
C GLU A 169 -11.68 -2.86 -39.37
N ARG A 170 -12.54 -1.89 -39.06
CA ARG A 170 -12.65 -1.29 -37.73
C ARG A 170 -13.00 -2.37 -36.69
N LYS A 171 -14.00 -3.20 -36.99
CA LYS A 171 -14.40 -4.33 -36.14
C LYS A 171 -13.23 -5.28 -35.89
N THR A 172 -12.57 -5.77 -36.94
CA THR A 172 -11.45 -6.71 -36.81
C THR A 172 -10.31 -6.12 -35.98
N PHE A 173 -9.97 -4.84 -36.18
CA PHE A 173 -8.94 -4.17 -35.39
C PHE A 173 -9.32 -4.10 -33.90
N ILE A 174 -10.55 -3.67 -33.60
CA ILE A 174 -11.02 -3.51 -32.22
C ILE A 174 -11.04 -4.86 -31.51
N GLU A 175 -11.58 -5.91 -32.14
CA GLU A 175 -11.64 -7.26 -31.56
C GLU A 175 -10.24 -7.83 -31.30
N THR A 176 -9.30 -7.61 -32.23
CA THR A 176 -7.89 -8.00 -32.04
C THR A 176 -7.28 -7.30 -30.82
N LYS A 177 -7.53 -6.00 -30.66
CA LYS A 177 -7.04 -5.24 -29.51
C LYS A 177 -7.75 -5.59 -28.19
N GLN A 178 -9.00 -6.03 -28.22
CA GLN A 178 -9.68 -6.56 -27.03
C GLN A 178 -9.03 -7.85 -26.53
N VAL A 179 -8.70 -8.78 -27.44
CA VAL A 179 -8.00 -10.03 -27.07
C VAL A 179 -6.63 -9.73 -26.50
N GLU A 180 -5.83 -8.91 -27.18
CA GLU A 180 -4.49 -8.48 -26.72
C GLU A 180 -4.56 -7.84 -25.32
N ARG A 181 -5.50 -6.92 -25.10
CA ARG A 181 -5.70 -6.26 -23.80
C ARG A 181 -6.06 -7.27 -22.70
N SER A 182 -6.98 -8.18 -22.99
CA SER A 182 -7.41 -9.23 -22.04
C SER A 182 -6.25 -10.11 -21.61
N ASP A 183 -5.41 -10.54 -22.56
CA ASP A 183 -4.27 -11.40 -22.27
C ASP A 183 -3.16 -10.68 -21.49
N ILE A 184 -2.95 -9.38 -21.76
CA ILE A 184 -2.06 -8.54 -20.95
C ILE A 184 -2.60 -8.39 -19.52
N GLN A 185 -3.90 -8.13 -19.35
CA GLN A 185 -4.54 -8.00 -18.04
C GLN A 185 -4.48 -9.30 -17.22
N LYS A 186 -4.61 -10.47 -17.85
CA LYS A 186 -4.40 -11.77 -17.19
C LYS A 186 -2.97 -11.92 -16.68
N GLN A 187 -1.98 -11.64 -17.53
CA GLN A 187 -0.56 -11.69 -17.13
C GLN A 187 -0.25 -10.73 -15.98
N ILE A 188 -0.80 -9.51 -16.00
CA ILE A 188 -0.65 -8.54 -14.92
C ILE A 188 -1.28 -9.06 -13.63
N THR A 189 -2.44 -9.71 -13.71
CA THR A 189 -3.12 -10.27 -12.53
C THR A 189 -2.29 -11.39 -11.91
N GLU A 190 -1.82 -12.34 -12.71
CA GLU A 190 -1.01 -13.47 -12.27
C GLU A 190 0.32 -13.02 -11.66
N LEU A 191 1.09 -12.20 -12.38
CA LEU A 191 2.38 -11.69 -11.90
C LEU A 191 2.19 -10.71 -10.74
N GLY A 192 1.12 -9.91 -10.79
CA GLY A 192 0.76 -8.97 -9.73
C GLY A 192 0.49 -9.69 -8.41
N GLN A 193 -0.14 -10.86 -8.43
CA GLN A 193 -0.37 -11.67 -7.24
C GLN A 193 0.94 -12.27 -6.71
N LYS A 194 1.80 -12.81 -7.59
CA LYS A 194 3.13 -13.32 -7.21
C LYS A 194 3.99 -12.23 -6.56
N GLN A 195 4.01 -11.04 -7.17
CA GLN A 195 4.71 -9.86 -6.66
C GLN A 195 4.17 -9.45 -5.28
N LYS A 196 2.85 -9.38 -5.11
CA LYS A 196 2.21 -9.02 -3.84
C LYS A 196 2.60 -9.97 -2.72
N ASN A 197 2.51 -11.28 -2.98
CA ASN A 197 2.85 -12.31 -2.00
C ASN A 197 4.33 -12.25 -1.63
N TYR A 198 5.22 -12.13 -2.60
CA TYR A 198 6.66 -12.00 -2.35
C TYR A 198 7.00 -10.77 -1.51
N VAL A 199 6.42 -9.61 -1.84
CA VAL A 199 6.63 -8.38 -1.07
C VAL A 199 6.08 -8.54 0.35
N ALA A 200 4.94 -9.21 0.54
CA ALA A 200 4.39 -9.47 1.87
C ALA A 200 5.33 -10.36 2.71
N GLU A 201 5.85 -11.45 2.13
CA GLU A 201 6.80 -12.34 2.82
C GLU A 201 8.14 -11.62 3.12
N LYS A 202 8.69 -10.88 2.15
CA LYS A 202 9.90 -10.08 2.39
C LYS A 202 9.69 -8.99 3.44
N ARG A 203 8.51 -8.38 3.48
CA ARG A 203 8.17 -7.45 4.57
C ARG A 203 8.09 -8.17 5.90
N LYS A 204 7.52 -9.37 5.99
CA LYS A 204 7.54 -10.16 7.23
C LYS A 204 8.96 -10.43 7.72
N GLU A 205 9.82 -10.95 6.84
CA GLU A 205 11.26 -11.17 7.14
C GLU A 205 11.96 -9.89 7.62
N MET A 206 11.69 -8.74 6.98
CA MET A 206 12.25 -7.45 7.40
C MET A 206 11.64 -6.96 8.72
N SER A 207 10.34 -7.21 8.94
CA SER A 207 9.56 -6.78 10.10
C SER A 207 9.95 -7.57 11.36
N GLU A 208 10.37 -8.82 11.22
CA GLU A 208 10.95 -9.61 12.32
C GLU A 208 12.14 -8.89 12.97
N THR A 209 12.86 -8.06 12.21
CA THR A 209 13.98 -7.28 12.75
C THR A 209 13.58 -5.94 13.40
N LYS A 210 12.42 -5.32 13.09
CA LYS A 210 12.07 -3.94 13.55
C LYS A 210 10.56 -3.55 13.56
N THR A 211 9.62 -4.39 13.97
CA THR A 211 8.23 -3.92 14.20
C THR A 211 8.05 -3.22 15.54
N LEU A 212 7.10 -2.28 15.60
CA LEU A 212 6.58 -1.75 16.86
C LEU A 212 6.19 -2.88 17.81
N ASP A 213 5.50 -3.89 17.29
CA ASP A 213 5.07 -5.06 18.05
C ASP A 213 6.27 -5.84 18.60
N ASN A 214 7.32 -6.11 17.82
CA ASN A 214 8.50 -6.81 18.32
C ASN A 214 9.29 -5.99 19.33
N ILE A 215 9.42 -4.67 19.13
CA ILE A 215 10.11 -3.78 20.06
C ILE A 215 9.33 -3.65 21.37
N MET A 216 8.01 -3.42 21.31
CA MET A 216 7.12 -3.41 22.48
C MET A 216 7.13 -4.76 23.20
N VAL A 217 6.89 -5.87 22.49
CA VAL A 217 6.82 -7.20 23.08
C VAL A 217 8.15 -7.57 23.72
N THR A 218 9.30 -7.26 23.10
CA THR A 218 10.61 -7.52 23.68
C THR A 218 10.85 -6.67 24.93
N ALA A 219 10.51 -5.37 24.89
CA ALA A 219 10.66 -4.44 26.01
C ALA A 219 9.79 -4.88 27.22
N VAL A 220 8.50 -5.14 26.97
CA VAL A 220 7.54 -5.61 27.98
C VAL A 220 7.97 -6.98 28.52
N ARG A 221 8.46 -7.89 27.68
CA ARG A 221 8.98 -9.20 28.10
C ARG A 221 10.14 -9.06 29.06
N LYS A 222 11.12 -8.24 28.71
CA LYS A 222 12.27 -7.96 29.57
C LYS A 222 11.84 -7.39 30.93
N GLN A 223 11.02 -6.34 30.95
CA GLN A 223 10.52 -5.72 32.18
C GLN A 223 9.68 -6.68 33.04
N ALA A 224 8.85 -7.52 32.41
CA ALA A 224 8.07 -8.54 33.10
C ALA A 224 8.99 -9.58 33.77
N SER A 225 10.01 -10.08 33.06
CA SER A 225 10.98 -11.02 33.63
C SER A 225 11.78 -10.40 34.79
N GLU A 226 12.23 -9.16 34.66
CA GLU A 226 12.94 -8.43 35.73
C GLU A 226 12.07 -8.19 36.97
N THR A 227 10.75 -8.12 36.79
CA THR A 227 9.77 -7.99 37.90
C THR A 227 9.21 -9.33 38.38
N GLY A 228 9.81 -10.45 37.96
CA GLY A 228 9.51 -11.80 38.47
C GLY A 228 8.36 -12.52 37.78
N PHE A 229 7.84 -12.01 36.66
CA PHE A 229 6.83 -12.71 35.86
C PHE A 229 7.47 -13.83 35.04
N LYS A 230 6.80 -14.98 35.00
CA LYS A 230 7.18 -16.13 34.16
C LYS A 230 6.20 -16.23 33.00
N TYR A 231 6.73 -16.44 31.81
CA TYR A 231 5.94 -16.68 30.61
C TYR A 231 5.55 -18.16 30.53
N GLN A 232 4.28 -18.44 30.28
CA GLN A 232 3.85 -19.72 29.72
C GLN A 232 3.83 -19.55 28.20
N GLU A 233 4.38 -20.50 27.46
CA GLU A 233 4.13 -20.56 26.01
C GLU A 233 2.62 -20.74 25.79
N PRO A 234 2.04 -20.07 24.79
CA PRO A 234 0.64 -20.29 24.48
C PRO A 234 0.43 -21.77 24.17
N GLU A 235 -0.39 -22.43 24.98
CA GLU A 235 -0.94 -23.75 24.68
C GLU A 235 -1.68 -23.61 23.34
N GLU A 236 -1.35 -24.44 22.35
CA GLU A 236 -2.12 -24.51 21.10
C GLU A 236 -3.58 -24.71 21.52
N LEU A 237 -4.43 -23.72 21.27
CA LEU A 237 -5.86 -23.86 21.43
C LEU A 237 -6.29 -24.93 20.41
N GLU A 238 -6.45 -26.18 20.87
CA GLU A 238 -7.09 -27.22 20.07
C GLU A 238 -8.43 -26.66 19.58
N GLU A 239 -8.58 -26.56 18.26
CA GLU A 239 -9.84 -26.21 17.65
C GLU A 239 -10.91 -27.19 18.16
N PRO A 240 -12.09 -26.72 18.60
CA PRO A 240 -13.12 -27.64 19.05
C PRO A 240 -13.47 -28.59 17.91
N GLU A 241 -13.33 -29.90 18.15
CA GLU A 241 -13.69 -30.94 17.19
C GLU A 241 -15.10 -30.65 16.63
N GLU A 242 -15.19 -30.49 15.31
CA GLU A 242 -16.49 -30.46 14.63
C GLU A 242 -17.26 -31.75 15.00
N PRO A 243 -18.56 -31.65 15.34
CA PRO A 243 -19.34 -32.83 15.63
C PRO A 243 -19.39 -33.72 14.37
N LYS A 244 -18.87 -34.94 14.50
CA LYS A 244 -18.92 -35.98 13.46
C LYS A 244 -20.37 -36.25 13.03
N PRO A 245 -20.60 -36.58 11.75
CA PRO A 245 -21.92 -36.62 11.12
C PRO A 245 -22.89 -37.64 11.72
#